data_AF-A0A527HAV9-F1
#
_entry.id   AF-A0A527HAV9-F1
#
_cell.length_a   1.000
_cell.length_b   1.000
_cell.length_c   1.000
_cell.angle_alpha   90.00
_cell.angle_beta   90.00
_cell.angle_gamma   90.00
#
_symmetry.space_group_name_H-M   'P 1'
#
loop_
_entity.id
_entity.type
_entity.pdbx_description
1 polymer ?
#
loop_
_entity_poly.entity_id
_entity_poly.type
_entity_poly.pdbx_seq_one_letter_code
_entity_poly.pdbx_strand_id
1 'polypeptide(L)' 'MLPDTTEVLVIGAGPTGLALSIALHQAGVDHVVVDRLAEGLNTSRAGVIHAQTLETLEP' A
#
# COMPACT_ATOMS: atom_id res chain seq x y z
N MET A 1 -13.65 -2.88 12.24
CA MET A 1 -14.04 -4.26 11.89
C MET A 1 -13.66 -4.47 10.44
N LEU A 2 -13.03 -5.59 10.10
CA LEU A 2 -12.76 -5.95 8.69
C LEU A 2 -14.08 -6.28 8.00
N PRO A 3 -14.27 -5.94 6.72
CA PRO A 3 -15.46 -6.36 5.98
C PRO A 3 -15.44 -7.86 5.75
N ASP A 4 -16.62 -8.47 5.62
CA ASP A 4 -16.77 -9.91 5.34
C ASP A 4 -16.26 -10.28 3.94
N THR A 5 -16.27 -9.32 3.00
CA THR A 5 -15.81 -9.48 1.62
C THR A 5 -15.20 -8.19 1.09
N THR A 6 -14.27 -8.31 0.14
CA THR A 6 -13.73 -7.21 -0.66
C THR A 6 -13.29 -7.76 -2.03
N GLU A 7 -13.16 -6.92 -3.06
CA GLU A 7 -12.67 -7.39 -4.37
C GLU A 7 -11.19 -7.78 -4.32
N VAL A 8 -10.36 -7.00 -3.59
CA VAL A 8 -8.93 -7.26 -3.43
C VAL A 8 -8.49 -7.20 -1.97
N LEU A 9 -7.87 -8.28 -1.49
CA LEU A 9 -7.17 -8.30 -0.20
C LEU A 9 -5.66 -8.16 -0.43
N VAL A 10 -5.08 -7.04 0.02
CA VAL A 10 -3.64 -6.81 -0.01
C VAL A 10 -3.03 -7.26 1.32
N ILE A 11 -2.10 -8.22 1.27
CA ILE A 11 -1.41 -8.74 2.45
C ILE A 11 -0.02 -8.10 2.56
N GLY A 12 0.15 -7.23 3.57
CA GLY A 12 1.37 -6.50 3.89
C GLY A 12 1.28 -5.01 3.55
N ALA A 13 1.34 -4.16 4.57
CA ALA A 13 1.41 -2.69 4.49
C ALA A 13 2.86 -2.18 4.38
N GLY A 14 3.70 -2.91 3.63
CA GLY A 14 5.01 -2.42 3.20
C GLY A 14 4.91 -1.45 2.01
N PRO A 15 6.05 -0.93 1.51
CA PRO A 15 6.04 0.01 0.38
C PRO A 15 5.29 -0.52 -0.84
N THR A 16 5.47 -1.80 -1.19
CA THR A 16 4.78 -2.43 -2.32
C THR A 16 3.26 -2.51 -2.11
N GLY A 17 2.81 -2.94 -0.93
CA GLY A 17 1.38 -3.09 -0.66
C GLY A 17 0.66 -1.75 -0.57
N LEU A 18 1.31 -0.73 0.02
CA LEU A 18 0.75 0.61 0.08
C LEU A 18 0.75 1.29 -1.29
N ALA A 19 1.78 1.11 -2.11
CA ALA A 19 1.78 1.60 -3.49
C ALA A 19 0.66 0.96 -4.33
N LEU A 20 0.44 -0.35 -4.17
CA LEU A 20 -0.69 -1.04 -4.81
C LEU A 20 -2.04 -0.51 -4.31
N SER A 21 -2.19 -0.29 -3.01
CA SER A 21 -3.41 0.26 -2.42
C SER A 21 -3.77 1.64 -3.01
N ILE A 22 -2.78 2.51 -3.21
CA ILE A 22 -2.98 3.81 -3.87
C ILE A 22 -3.45 3.62 -5.31
N ALA A 23 -2.80 2.75 -6.08
CA ALA A 23 -3.20 2.48 -7.46
C ALA A 23 -4.62 1.90 -7.57
N LEU A 24 -5.00 0.99 -6.68
CA LEU A 24 -6.36 0.43 -6.62
C LEU A 24 -7.39 1.50 -6.25
N HIS A 25 -7.05 2.40 -5.31
CA HIS A 25 -7.90 3.52 -4.94
C HIS A 25 -8.14 4.46 -6.13
N GLN A 26 -7.09 4.83 -6.86
CA GLN A 26 -7.19 5.67 -8.06
C GLN A 26 -8.01 5.01 -9.18
N ALA A 27 -7.95 3.68 -9.28
CA ALA A 27 -8.76 2.90 -10.22
C ALA A 27 -10.22 2.68 -9.76
N GLY A 28 -10.58 3.10 -8.54
CA GLY A 28 -11.93 2.91 -7.98
C GLY A 28 -12.25 1.46 -7.59
N VAL A 29 -11.23 0.63 -7.32
CA VAL A 29 -11.39 -0.78 -6.94
C VAL A 29 -11.49 -0.91 -5.42
N ASP A 30 -12.52 -1.61 -4.95
CA ASP A 30 -12.69 -1.91 -3.52
C ASP A 30 -11.57 -2.83 -3.03
N HIS A 31 -10.89 -2.44 -1.97
CA HIS A 31 -9.80 -3.23 -1.43
C HIS A 31 -9.57 -2.99 0.05
N VAL A 32 -8.98 -4.00 0.69
CA VAL A 32 -8.56 -3.96 2.09
C VAL A 32 -7.08 -4.30 2.18
N VAL A 33 -6.33 -3.53 2.97
CA VAL A 33 -4.94 -3.84 3.33
C VAL A 33 -4.91 -4.43 4.74
N VAL A 34 -4.24 -5.57 4.90
CA VAL A 34 -3.96 -6.18 6.20
C VAL A 34 -2.46 -6.28 6.43
N ASP A 35 -2.00 -6.02 7.65
CA ASP A 35 -0.63 -6.26 8.07
C ASP A 35 -0.62 -6.99 9.40
N ARG A 36 0.46 -7.72 9.67
CA ARG A 36 0.68 -8.41 10.94
C ARG A 36 1.11 -7.44 12.04
N LEU A 37 1.80 -6.36 11.67
CA LEU A 37 2.22 -5.31 12.58
C LEU A 37 1.02 -4.43 12.93
N ALA A 38 0.85 -4.16 14.23
CA ALA A 38 -0.19 -3.23 14.69
C ALA A 38 0.06 -1.78 14.24
N GLU A 39 1.31 -1.44 13.96
CA GLU A 39 1.75 -0.12 13.52
C GLU A 39 2.93 -0.22 12.56
N GLY A 40 3.12 0.82 11.75
CA GLY A 40 4.26 0.92 10.84
C GLY A 40 5.58 1.02 11.60
N LEU A 41 6.62 0.38 11.07
CA LEU A 41 7.98 0.54 11.60
C LEU A 41 8.49 1.94 11.22
N ASN A 42 8.60 2.83 12.21
CA ASN A 42 9.12 4.20 12.06
C ASN A 42 10.65 4.26 11.96
N THR A 43 11.26 3.21 11.43
CA THR A 43 12.69 3.12 11.18
C THR A 43 12.94 3.10 9.68
N SER A 44 13.95 3.84 9.22
CA SER A 44 14.29 3.86 7.80
C SER A 44 14.84 2.50 7.38
N ARG A 45 14.09 1.80 6.51
CA ARG A 45 14.50 0.55 5.85
C ARG A 45 14.68 0.72 4.34
N ALA A 46 14.25 1.85 3.79
CA ALA A 46 14.38 2.24 2.39
C ALA A 46 14.88 3.69 2.37
N GLY A 47 16.17 3.88 2.10
CA GLY A 47 16.82 5.21 2.14
C GLY A 47 16.86 5.94 0.81
N VAL A 48 16.34 5.34 -0.27
CA VAL A 48 16.43 5.88 -1.64
C VAL A 48 15.11 5.65 -2.36
N ILE A 49 14.66 6.65 -3.12
CA ILE A 49 13.59 6.53 -4.12
C ILE A 49 14.21 6.89 -5.47
N HIS A 50 14.07 6.00 -6.45
CA HIS A 50 14.53 6.27 -7.81
C HIS A 50 13.61 7.27 -8.52
N ALA A 51 14.15 8.04 -9.48
CA ALA A 51 13.38 9.02 -10.25
C ALA A 51 12.11 8.41 -10.88
N GLN A 52 12.24 7.24 -11.53
CA GLN A 52 11.10 6.51 -12.07
C GLN A 52 10.02 6.21 -11.03
N THR A 53 10.42 5.87 -9.80
CA THR A 53 9.46 5.59 -8.71
C THR A 53 8.77 6.88 -8.27
N LEU A 54 9.46 8.02 -8.23
CA LEU A 54 8.84 9.32 -7.96
C LEU A 54 7.81 9.67 -9.03
N GLU A 55 8.19 9.59 -10.31
CA GLU A 55 7.31 9.85 -11.46
C GLU A 55 6.06 8.96 -11.44
N THR A 56 6.21 7.70 -11.04
CA THR A 56 5.08 6.74 -10.94
C THR A 56 4.11 7.11 -9.82
N LEU A 57 4.59 7.79 -8.77
CA LEU A 57 3.80 8.16 -7.59
C LEU A 57 3.29 9.61 -7.66
N GLU A 58 3.53 10.33 -8.76
CA GLU A 58 2.98 11.67 -8.95
C GLU A 58 1.43 11.62 -9.02
N PRO A 59 0.71 12.63 -8.48
CA PRO A 59 -0.76 12.65 -8.40
C PRO A 59 -1.47 12.73 -9.76
#